data_AF-A0A3C0Z8E4-F1
#
_entry.id   AF-A0A3C0Z8E4-F1
#
_cell.length_a   1.000
_cell.length_b   1.000
_cell.length_c   1.000
_cell.angle_alpha   90.00
_cell.angle_beta   90.00
_cell.angle_gamma   90.00
#
_symmetry.space_group_name_H-M   'P 1'
#
loop_
_entity.id
_entity.type
_entity.pdbx_description
1 polymer ?
#
loop_
_entity_poly.entity_id
_entity_poly.type
_entity_poly.pdbx_seq_one_letter_code
_entity_poly.pdbx_strand_id
1 'polypeptide(L)' 'GEIQYQYEYKGTRGNLFKWLYLDQDLLIKISHELGWVVQILYEDENDQYLVRMELKK' A
#
# COMPACT_ATOMS: atom_id res chain seq x y z
N GLY A 1 -8.51 -1.28 0.66
CA GLY A 1 -9.57 -0.29 0.93
C GLY A 1 -9.01 1.11 1.01
N GLU A 2 -9.84 2.13 0.79
CA GLU A 2 -9.45 3.55 0.88
C GLU A 2 -10.22 4.24 2.01
N ILE A 3 -9.52 5.04 2.81
CA ILE A 3 -10.14 5.91 3.84
C ILE A 3 -9.75 7.36 3.60
N GLN A 4 -10.65 8.30 3.92
CA GLN A 4 -10.28 9.70 4.00
C GLN A 4 -9.72 9.99 5.39
N TYR A 5 -8.51 10.53 5.45
CA TYR A 5 -7.79 10.78 6.69
C TYR A 5 -7.32 12.23 6.77
N GLN A 6 -7.15 12.72 8.01
CA GLN A 6 -6.65 14.05 8.31
C GLN A 6 -5.78 13.98 9.56
N TYR A 7 -4.60 14.62 9.51
CA TYR A 7 -3.76 14.77 10.70
C TYR A 7 -4.14 16.01 11.49
N GLU A 8 -4.05 15.91 12.82
CA GLU A 8 -4.17 17.05 13.73
C GLU A 8 -2.98 17.05 14.70
N TYR A 9 -2.36 18.21 14.88
CA TYR A 9 -1.31 18.41 15.88
C TYR A 9 -1.42 19.80 16.48
N LYS A 10 -1.42 19.91 17.81
CA LYS A 10 -1.57 21.17 18.57
C LYS A 10 -2.77 22.01 18.10
N GLY A 11 -3.92 21.38 17.84
CA GLY A 11 -5.15 22.04 17.39
C GLY A 11 -5.11 22.56 15.95
N THR A 12 -4.02 22.32 15.21
CA THR A 12 -3.93 22.62 13.78
C THR A 12 -4.19 21.35 12.98
N ARG A 13 -5.19 21.38 12.11
CA ARG A 13 -5.52 20.29 11.21
C ARG A 13 -4.83 20.48 9.87
N GLY A 14 -4.23 19.40 9.37
CA GLY A 14 -3.68 19.33 8.02
C GLY A 14 -4.77 19.14 6.97
N ASN A 15 -4.36 18.99 5.72
CA ASN A 15 -5.28 18.70 4.62
C ASN A 15 -5.82 17.26 4.70
N LEU A 16 -7.02 17.06 4.14
CA LEU A 16 -7.56 15.72 3.90
C LEU A 16 -6.75 15.01 2.82
N PHE A 17 -6.52 13.71 3.01
CA PHE A 17 -5.92 12.85 2.00
C PHE A 17 -6.56 11.47 1.99
N LYS A 18 -6.47 10.77 0.86
CA LYS A 18 -6.88 9.38 0.75
C LYS A 18 -5.75 8.47 1.20
N TRP A 19 -6.02 7.63 2.17
CA TRP A 19 -5.10 6.59 2.61
C TRP A 19 -5.52 5.25 2.00
N LEU A 20 -4.63 4.65 1.22
CA LEU A 20 -4.85 3.36 0.60
C LEU A 20 -4.20 2.25 1.44
N TYR A 21 -5.01 1.27 1.84
CA TYR A 21 -4.56 -0.04 2.30
C TYR A 21 -4.79 -1.03 1.17
N LEU A 22 -3.80 -1.86 0.88
CA LEU A 22 -3.85 -2.81 -0.23
C LEU A 22 -3.40 -4.18 0.29
N ASP A 23 -4.21 -5.20 0.08
CA ASP A 23 -3.83 -6.58 0.38
C ASP A 23 -2.86 -7.14 -0.67
N GLN A 24 -2.14 -8.20 -0.30
CA GLN A 24 -1.09 -8.80 -1.13
C GLN A 24 -1.64 -9.30 -2.47
N ASP A 25 -2.79 -9.97 -2.46
CA ASP A 25 -3.39 -10.58 -3.66
C ASP A 25 -3.76 -9.51 -4.70
N LEU A 26 -4.42 -8.44 -4.24
CA LEU A 26 -4.81 -7.34 -5.12
C LEU A 26 -3.58 -6.57 -5.64
N LEU A 27 -2.56 -6.36 -4.80
CA LEU A 27 -1.30 -5.77 -5.23
C LEU A 27 -0.64 -6.60 -6.33
N ILE A 28 -0.49 -7.91 -6.13
CA ILE A 28 0.15 -8.82 -7.09
C ILE A 28 -0.62 -8.81 -8.40
N LYS A 29 -1.95 -8.92 -8.35
CA LYS A 29 -2.80 -8.93 -9.54
C LYS A 29 -2.63 -7.66 -10.39
N ILE A 30 -2.82 -6.49 -9.78
CA ILE A 30 -2.74 -5.20 -10.50
C ILE A 30 -1.32 -4.98 -11.02
N SER A 31 -0.31 -5.25 -10.20
CA SER A 31 1.10 -5.10 -10.60
C SER A 31 1.43 -5.99 -11.79
N HIS A 32 0.96 -7.24 -11.78
CA HIS A 32 1.17 -8.18 -12.87
C HIS A 32 0.53 -7.72 -14.18
N GLU A 33 -0.70 -7.19 -14.12
CA GLU A 33 -1.41 -6.59 -15.27
C GLU A 33 -0.68 -5.36 -15.82
N LEU A 34 -0.01 -4.59 -14.95
CA LEU A 34 0.78 -3.42 -15.31
C LEU A 34 2.22 -3.74 -15.74
N GLY A 35 2.58 -5.03 -15.87
CA GLY A 35 3.90 -5.44 -16.33
C GLY A 35 4.98 -5.45 -15.24
N TRP A 36 4.60 -5.51 -13.97
CA TRP A 36 5.51 -5.63 -12.83
C TRP A 36 5.55 -7.06 -12.29
N VAL A 37 6.68 -7.41 -11.69
CA VAL A 37 6.87 -8.58 -10.84
C VAL A 37 6.89 -8.10 -9.39
N VAL A 38 6.14 -8.78 -8.53
CA VAL A 38 6.08 -8.51 -7.09
C VAL A 38 6.73 -9.68 -6.35
N GLN A 39 7.66 -9.37 -5.45
CA GLN A 39 8.23 -10.34 -4.52
C GLN A 39 7.91 -9.91 -3.09
N ILE A 40 7.20 -10.75 -2.35
CA ILE A 40 7.00 -10.57 -0.91
C ILE A 40 8.32 -10.88 -0.20
N LEU A 41 8.83 -9.94 0.58
CA LEU A 41 10.09 -10.06 1.31
C LEU A 41 9.87 -10.45 2.77
N TYR A 42 8.76 -9.99 3.35
CA TYR A 42 8.42 -10.19 4.74
C TYR A 42 6.92 -10.03 4.95
N GLU A 43 6.39 -10.79 5.90
CA GLU A 43 5.02 -10.70 6.41
C GLU A 43 5.10 -10.85 7.93
N ASP A 44 4.36 -10.00 8.64
CA ASP A 44 4.28 -10.05 10.11
C ASP A 44 2.95 -10.63 10.60
N GLU A 45 2.79 -10.73 11.92
CA GLU A 45 1.59 -11.28 12.55
C GLU A 45 0.36 -10.34 12.47
N ASN A 46 0.51 -9.11 11.97
CA ASN A 46 -0.53 -8.08 11.89
C ASN A 46 -1.03 -7.86 10.45
N ASP A 47 -0.86 -8.86 9.58
CA ASP A 47 -1.17 -8.79 8.15
C ASP A 47 -0.43 -7.66 7.40
N GLN A 48 0.66 -7.14 7.97
CA GLN A 48 1.54 -6.19 7.29
C GLN A 48 2.60 -6.95 6.49
N TYR A 49 2.98 -6.38 5.36
CA TYR A 49 3.93 -7.01 4.47
C TYR A 49 4.83 -5.99 3.78
N LEU A 50 6.03 -6.44 3.44
CA LEU A 50 7.02 -5.68 2.69
C LEU A 50 7.27 -6.35 1.35
N VAL A 51 7.32 -5.55 0.27
CA VAL A 51 7.50 -6.06 -1.10
C VAL A 51 8.67 -5.39 -1.81
N ARG A 52 9.30 -6.14 -2.72
CA ARG A 52 10.09 -5.59 -3.82
C ARG A 52 9.26 -5.65 -5.10
N MET A 53 9.29 -4.57 -5.89
CA MET A 53 8.66 -4.53 -7.20
C MET A 53 9.70 -4.19 -8.28
N GLU A 54 9.63 -4.88 -9.40
CA GLU A 54 10.49 -4.66 -10.56
C GLU A 54 9.71 -4.82 -11.87
N LEU A 55 10.11 -4.12 -12.92
CA LEU A 55 9.49 -4.28 -14.25
C LEU A 55 9.82 -5.67 -14.80
N LYS A 56 8.84 -6.31 -15.46
CA LYS A 56 9.06 -7.53 -16.22
C LYS A 56 10.06 -7.22 -17.35
N LYS A 57 11.09 -8.06 -17.43
CA LYS A 57 12.06 -8.05 -18.52
C LYS A 57 11.57 -8.88 -19.69
#